data_AF-A0A484G8Z1-F1
#
_entry.id   AF-A0A484G8Z1-F1
#
_cell.length_a   1.000
_cell.length_b   1.000
_cell.length_c   1.000
_cell.angle_alpha   90.00
_cell.angle_beta   90.00
_cell.angle_gamma   90.00
#
_symmetry.space_group_name_H-M   'P 1'
#
loop_
_entity.id
_entity.type
_entity.pdbx_description
1 polymer ?
#
loop_
_entity_poly.entity_id
_entity_poly.type
_entity_poly.pdbx_seq_one_letter_code
_entity_poly.pdbx_strand_id
1 'polypeptide(L)'
;MSIISSECNGLYESEYEEENHLSVPTGTSNLLGYQQTFQLSDSRDPNERAIPPQFRAFGDRHRTLTNNPLHFAALRGRLDDFNHHTWEQVKQVIAAGEMGQLQREPRDLRNYIMWLAKIGETHGSVLEFVRRERLHWPMPIVPRSPVPFAHPEDWKILWNDWSYGFADGIMHLVVWSKSVIPVDAATGLPTAETTRLVEDFLDCTFGKALGCRRDEDLLWFKQKAAWQSVRAVEHIHVLVRHVQLRDVERFIGRARTQTLQVLARNGNLDTGGTPMISSKMI
;
A
#
# COMPACT_ATOMS: atom_id res chain seq x y z
N MET A 1 9.11 18.22 11.22
CA MET A 1 7.96 19.02 11.72
C MET A 1 7.20 19.51 10.50
N SER A 2 6.14 18.80 10.10
CA SER A 2 5.26 19.25 9.02
C SER A 2 4.24 20.21 9.63
N ILE A 3 4.22 21.45 9.14
CA ILE A 3 3.27 22.48 9.58
C ILE A 3 1.96 22.18 8.84
N ILE A 4 1.12 21.36 9.45
CA ILE A 4 -0.27 21.18 9.04
C ILE A 4 -1.07 22.11 9.93
N SER A 5 -1.74 23.09 9.31
CA SER A 5 -2.51 24.14 9.99
C SER A 5 -3.45 23.54 11.04
N SER A 6 -3.44 24.13 12.24
CA SER A 6 -4.29 23.76 13.38
C SER A 6 -5.80 23.93 13.12
N GLU A 7 -6.18 24.50 11.98
CA GLU A 7 -7.57 24.84 11.62
C GLU A 7 -8.42 23.64 11.17
N CYS A 8 -7.83 22.47 10.89
CA CYS A 8 -8.59 21.27 10.49
C CYS A 8 -9.11 20.43 11.68
N ASN A 9 -8.70 20.71 12.92
CA ASN A 9 -8.96 19.84 14.08
C ASN A 9 -10.29 20.12 14.83
N GLY A 10 -11.10 21.09 14.38
CA GLY A 10 -12.22 21.64 15.16
C GLY A 10 -13.62 21.07 14.90
N LEU A 11 -13.78 19.90 14.27
CA LEU A 11 -15.09 19.45 13.77
C LEU A 11 -15.68 18.17 14.41
N TYR A 12 -15.10 17.64 15.50
CA TYR A 12 -15.68 16.45 16.14
C TYR A 12 -15.67 16.55 17.67
N GLU A 13 -16.60 17.36 18.20
CA GLU A 13 -17.14 17.17 19.55
C GLU A 13 -18.61 16.74 19.40
N SER A 14 -18.89 15.46 19.64
CA SER A 14 -20.25 15.03 19.98
C SER A 14 -20.20 13.77 20.84
N GLU A 15 -20.93 13.86 21.95
CA GLU A 15 -21.07 12.92 23.06
C GLU A 15 -21.54 11.53 22.61
N TYR A 16 -20.96 10.47 23.17
CA TYR A 16 -21.61 9.17 23.25
C TYR A 16 -21.37 8.59 24.64
N GLU A 17 -22.47 8.51 25.38
CA GLU A 17 -22.62 7.88 26.70
C GLU A 17 -22.57 6.35 26.63
N GLU A 18 -22.40 5.79 27.83
CA GLU A 18 -22.12 4.43 28.26
C GLU A 18 -23.21 3.35 27.98
N GLU A 19 -22.77 2.11 28.21
CA GLU A 19 -23.53 0.84 28.40
C GLU A 19 -23.94 0.02 27.17
N ASN A 20 -23.23 -1.11 26.96
CA ASN A 20 -23.83 -2.41 27.25
C ASN A 20 -22.82 -3.58 27.25
N HIS A 21 -22.83 -4.31 28.37
CA HIS A 21 -22.28 -5.64 28.52
C HIS A 21 -23.04 -6.65 27.66
N LEU A 22 -22.36 -7.56 26.94
CA LEU A 22 -22.89 -8.89 26.61
C LEU A 22 -21.78 -9.86 26.12
N SER A 23 -21.50 -10.81 27.00
CA SER A 23 -21.14 -12.23 26.86
C SER A 23 -20.54 -12.79 25.55
N VAL A 24 -19.38 -13.44 25.72
CA VAL A 24 -18.65 -14.30 24.76
C VAL A 24 -19.29 -15.69 24.67
N PRO A 25 -19.46 -16.27 23.46
CA PRO A 25 -19.56 -17.72 23.30
C PRO A 25 -18.31 -18.31 22.63
N THR A 26 -17.70 -19.25 23.34
CA THR A 26 -16.70 -20.22 22.87
C THR A 26 -17.33 -21.18 21.86
N GLY A 27 -16.72 -21.35 20.67
CA GLY A 27 -17.13 -22.36 19.70
C GLY A 27 -16.01 -22.70 18.73
N THR A 28 -15.43 -23.88 18.89
CA THR A 28 -14.49 -24.52 17.96
C THR A 28 -15.21 -24.96 16.69
N SER A 29 -14.67 -24.65 15.52
CA SER A 29 -15.12 -25.24 14.25
C SER A 29 -13.96 -25.40 13.27
N ASN A 30 -13.98 -26.55 12.61
CA ASN A 30 -12.91 -27.19 11.86
C ASN A 30 -12.64 -26.50 10.50
N LEU A 31 -11.36 -26.25 10.20
CA LEU A 31 -10.88 -25.89 8.85
C LEU A 31 -10.29 -27.13 8.18
N LEU A 32 -11.06 -27.76 7.29
CA LEU A 32 -10.55 -28.71 6.29
C LEU A 32 -10.03 -27.92 5.09
N GLY A 33 -8.72 -27.91 4.91
CA GLY A 33 -8.03 -27.26 3.80
C GLY A 33 -8.14 -28.05 2.50
N TYR A 34 -8.55 -27.37 1.43
CA TYR A 34 -8.40 -27.85 0.06
C TYR A 34 -6.97 -27.53 -0.43
N GLN A 35 -6.13 -28.56 -0.60
CA GLN A 35 -4.89 -28.48 -1.39
C GLN A 35 -5.16 -29.10 -2.76
N GLN A 36 -5.07 -28.31 -3.83
CA GLN A 36 -5.09 -28.81 -5.20
C GLN A 36 -3.76 -28.43 -5.88
N THR A 37 -2.93 -29.43 -6.15
CA THR A 37 -1.64 -29.31 -6.81
C THR A 37 -1.83 -29.40 -8.33
N PHE A 38 -1.56 -28.31 -9.05
CA PHE A 38 -1.43 -28.33 -10.52
C PHE A 38 0.05 -28.52 -10.91
N GLN A 39 0.33 -29.58 -11.67
CA GLN A 39 1.60 -29.77 -12.39
C GLN A 39 1.47 -29.16 -13.79
N LEU A 40 2.46 -28.37 -14.22
CA LEU A 40 2.55 -27.87 -15.60
C LEU A 40 3.93 -28.20 -16.19
N SER A 41 3.88 -28.66 -17.43
CA SER A 41 4.92 -29.26 -18.25
C SER A 41 5.93 -28.26 -18.82
N ASP A 42 7.16 -28.75 -18.98
CA ASP A 42 8.38 -28.11 -19.46
C ASP A 42 8.25 -27.65 -20.94
N SER A 43 8.27 -26.34 -21.22
CA SER A 43 8.44 -25.82 -22.59
C SER A 43 9.55 -24.78 -22.63
N ARG A 44 10.66 -25.10 -23.31
CA ARG A 44 11.87 -24.30 -23.46
C ARG A 44 11.75 -23.38 -24.68
N ASP A 45 11.68 -22.07 -24.45
CA ASP A 45 11.80 -21.04 -25.50
C ASP A 45 13.24 -20.49 -25.52
N PRO A 46 13.93 -20.48 -26.67
CA PRO A 46 15.33 -20.04 -26.80
C PRO A 46 15.56 -18.52 -26.81
N ASN A 47 14.52 -17.67 -26.75
CA ASN A 47 14.68 -16.19 -26.73
C ASN A 47 14.60 -15.55 -25.33
N GLU A 48 14.65 -16.37 -24.27
CA GLU A 48 14.79 -15.93 -22.88
C GLU A 48 16.18 -15.28 -22.67
N ARG A 49 16.32 -13.98 -22.96
CA ARG A 49 17.49 -13.20 -22.49
C ARG A 49 17.60 -13.41 -20.99
N ALA A 50 18.67 -14.11 -20.61
CA ALA A 50 18.79 -14.91 -19.42
C ALA A 50 18.21 -14.23 -18.18
N ILE A 51 17.11 -14.81 -17.69
CA ILE A 51 16.75 -14.71 -16.28
C ILE A 51 18.02 -15.08 -15.49
N PRO A 52 18.63 -14.16 -14.72
CA PRO A 52 19.89 -14.45 -14.06
C PRO A 52 19.74 -15.71 -13.19
N PRO A 53 20.75 -16.58 -13.07
CA PRO A 53 20.60 -17.90 -12.44
C PRO A 53 19.98 -17.87 -11.04
N GLN A 54 20.18 -16.78 -10.30
CA GLN A 54 19.54 -16.57 -9.00
C GLN A 54 18.00 -16.50 -9.07
N PHE A 55 17.40 -16.08 -10.18
CA PHE A 55 15.96 -15.97 -10.37
C PHE A 55 15.31 -17.29 -10.87
N ARG A 56 16.04 -18.14 -11.61
CA ARG A 56 15.56 -19.49 -11.99
C ARG A 56 15.45 -20.40 -10.76
N ALA A 57 16.47 -20.38 -9.91
CA ALA A 57 16.47 -21.13 -8.66
C ALA A 57 15.55 -20.53 -7.57
N PHE A 58 15.05 -19.31 -7.79
CA PHE A 58 14.10 -18.62 -6.89
C PHE A 58 12.66 -19.07 -7.15
N GLY A 59 12.24 -19.18 -8.40
CA GLY A 59 10.88 -19.61 -8.78
C GLY A 59 10.51 -21.00 -8.25
N ASP A 60 11.45 -21.94 -8.26
CA ASP A 60 11.22 -23.34 -7.84
C ASP A 60 11.22 -23.53 -6.33
N ARG A 61 11.95 -22.71 -5.56
CA ARG A 61 12.04 -22.82 -4.09
C ARG A 61 10.97 -22.04 -3.33
N HIS A 62 10.26 -21.14 -4.01
CA HIS A 62 9.44 -20.11 -3.37
C HIS A 62 7.99 -20.05 -3.87
N ARG A 63 7.43 -21.22 -4.20
CA ARG A 63 6.01 -21.40 -4.55
C ARG A 63 5.03 -20.97 -3.43
N THR A 64 5.55 -20.55 -2.27
CA THR A 64 4.82 -20.13 -1.05
C THR A 64 4.96 -18.64 -0.68
N LEU A 65 5.65 -17.80 -1.47
CA LEU A 65 5.91 -16.39 -1.07
C LEU A 65 4.68 -15.49 -1.08
N THR A 66 3.61 -15.91 -1.75
CA THR A 66 2.34 -15.18 -1.78
C THR A 66 1.24 -16.09 -2.30
N ASN A 67 0.13 -16.20 -1.58
CA ASN A 67 -1.07 -16.89 -2.06
C ASN A 67 -1.93 -15.98 -2.96
N ASN A 68 -1.42 -14.81 -3.37
CA ASN A 68 -2.17 -13.92 -4.23
C ASN A 68 -2.08 -14.42 -5.69
N PRO A 69 -3.19 -14.92 -6.28
CA PRO A 69 -3.19 -15.47 -7.65
C PRO A 69 -2.76 -14.43 -8.69
N LEU A 70 -2.94 -13.14 -8.41
CA LEU A 70 -2.52 -12.04 -9.29
C LEU A 70 -1.00 -11.93 -9.40
N HIS A 71 -0.26 -12.28 -8.35
CA HIS A 71 1.19 -12.28 -8.40
C HIS A 71 1.72 -13.37 -9.34
N PHE A 72 1.10 -14.57 -9.34
CA PHE A 72 1.51 -15.66 -10.21
C PHE A 72 1.21 -15.41 -11.70
N ALA A 73 0.11 -14.72 -12.01
CA ALA A 73 -0.20 -14.32 -13.39
C ALA A 73 0.77 -13.24 -13.89
N ALA A 74 1.02 -12.21 -13.09
CA ALA A 74 1.89 -11.11 -13.47
C ALA A 74 3.38 -11.48 -13.55
N LEU A 75 3.85 -12.49 -12.79
CA LEU A 75 5.22 -13.01 -12.92
C LEU A 75 5.52 -13.64 -14.29
N ARG A 76 4.48 -14.15 -14.97
CA ARG A 76 4.56 -14.75 -16.31
C ARG A 76 4.42 -13.73 -17.44
N GLY A 77 4.00 -12.50 -17.15
CA GLY A 77 3.86 -11.44 -18.14
C GLY A 77 5.22 -10.94 -18.64
N ARG A 78 5.31 -10.63 -19.94
CA ARG A 78 6.46 -9.93 -20.52
C ARG A 78 6.39 -8.44 -20.13
N LEU A 79 7.55 -7.81 -19.97
CA LEU A 79 7.64 -6.39 -19.60
C LEU A 79 7.01 -5.48 -20.67
N ASP A 80 7.20 -5.83 -21.94
CA ASP A 80 6.80 -5.01 -23.09
C ASP A 80 5.28 -4.96 -23.32
N ASP A 81 4.52 -5.84 -22.65
CA ASP A 81 3.07 -5.95 -22.79
C ASP A 81 2.30 -5.26 -21.63
N PHE A 82 3.00 -4.63 -20.67
CA PHE A 82 2.35 -4.01 -19.52
C PHE A 82 1.78 -2.62 -19.85
N ASN A 83 0.45 -2.52 -19.82
CA ASN A 83 -0.25 -1.24 -19.97
C ASN A 83 -0.38 -0.54 -18.62
N HIS A 84 0.17 0.66 -18.53
CA HIS A 84 0.05 1.50 -17.36
C HIS A 84 -1.41 1.92 -17.12
N HIS A 85 -1.85 1.87 -15.86
CA HIS A 85 -3.19 2.26 -15.45
C HIS A 85 -3.38 3.77 -15.63
N THR A 86 -4.22 4.16 -16.58
CA THR A 86 -4.59 5.55 -16.81
C THR A 86 -5.53 6.07 -15.73
N TRP A 87 -5.62 7.39 -15.55
CA TRP A 87 -6.49 7.99 -14.54
C TRP A 87 -7.95 7.54 -14.67
N GLU A 88 -8.49 7.53 -15.89
CA GLU A 88 -9.88 7.13 -16.15
C GLU A 88 -10.13 5.65 -15.87
N GLN A 89 -9.18 4.77 -16.21
CA GLN A 89 -9.25 3.36 -15.82
C GLN A 89 -9.26 3.19 -14.31
N VAL A 90 -8.42 3.95 -13.59
CA VAL A 90 -8.40 3.91 -12.14
C VAL A 90 -9.74 4.36 -11.55
N LYS A 91 -10.34 5.44 -12.07
CA LYS A 91 -11.69 5.88 -11.66
C LYS A 91 -12.72 4.78 -11.85
N GLN A 92 -12.71 4.12 -13.01
CA GLN A 92 -13.63 3.02 -13.30
C GLN A 92 -13.44 1.84 -12.32
N VAL A 93 -12.18 1.46 -12.05
CA VAL A 93 -11.85 0.38 -11.13
C VAL A 93 -12.27 0.71 -9.68
N ILE A 94 -12.08 1.95 -9.24
CA ILE A 94 -12.51 2.41 -7.92
C ILE A 94 -14.04 2.39 -7.83
N ALA A 95 -14.74 2.92 -8.83
CA ALA A 95 -16.20 2.93 -8.88
C ALA A 95 -16.79 1.51 -8.89
N ALA A 96 -16.12 0.55 -9.52
CA ALA A 96 -16.50 -0.86 -9.53
C ALA A 96 -16.15 -1.59 -8.22
N GLY A 97 -15.31 -1.01 -7.34
CA GLY A 97 -14.82 -1.68 -6.14
C GLY A 97 -13.86 -2.84 -6.43
N GLU A 98 -13.20 -2.82 -7.60
CA GLU A 98 -12.38 -3.92 -8.14
C GLU A 98 -10.87 -3.60 -8.13
N MET A 99 -10.40 -2.90 -7.10
CA MET A 99 -9.00 -2.45 -6.98
C MET A 99 -7.95 -3.57 -7.03
N GLY A 100 -8.35 -4.84 -7.02
CA GLY A 100 -7.47 -5.97 -7.36
C GLY A 100 -6.95 -5.95 -8.80
N GLN A 101 -7.60 -5.21 -9.70
CA GLN A 101 -7.12 -5.01 -11.08
C GLN A 101 -5.90 -4.07 -11.17
N LEU A 102 -5.68 -3.24 -10.15
CA LEU A 102 -4.54 -2.33 -10.11
C LEU A 102 -3.26 -3.12 -9.79
N GLN A 103 -2.41 -3.25 -10.79
CA GLN A 103 -1.20 -4.07 -10.74
C GLN A 103 0.07 -3.24 -10.78
N ARG A 104 1.13 -3.82 -10.22
CA ARG A 104 2.50 -3.31 -10.40
C ARG A 104 3.03 -3.74 -11.76
N GLU A 105 3.94 -2.95 -12.31
CA GLU A 105 4.75 -3.39 -13.44
C GLU A 105 5.47 -4.71 -13.08
N PRO A 106 5.61 -5.69 -14.00
CA PRO A 106 6.19 -6.99 -13.68
C PRO A 106 7.58 -6.93 -13.06
N ARG A 107 8.42 -5.96 -13.48
CA ARG A 107 9.75 -5.73 -12.87
C ARG A 107 9.64 -5.37 -11.40
N ASP A 108 8.78 -4.41 -11.07
CA ASP A 108 8.60 -3.97 -9.68
C ASP A 108 7.88 -5.01 -8.84
N LEU A 109 6.98 -5.78 -9.44
CA LEU A 109 6.35 -6.90 -8.75
C LEU A 109 7.39 -7.95 -8.34
N ARG A 110 8.33 -8.30 -9.23
CA ARG A 110 9.44 -9.22 -8.91
C ARG A 110 10.28 -8.67 -7.76
N ASN A 111 10.70 -7.41 -7.85
CA ASN A 111 11.47 -6.74 -6.81
C ASN A 111 10.71 -6.69 -5.48
N TYR A 112 9.41 -6.42 -5.52
CA TYR A 112 8.53 -6.41 -4.36
C TYR A 112 8.45 -7.78 -3.68
N ILE A 113 8.28 -8.86 -4.45
CA ILE A 113 8.23 -10.23 -3.92
C ILE A 113 9.57 -10.61 -3.27
N MET A 114 10.69 -10.25 -3.91
CA MET A 114 12.02 -10.46 -3.32
C MET A 114 12.19 -9.68 -2.01
N TRP A 115 11.74 -8.42 -2.00
CA TRP A 115 11.77 -7.59 -0.81
C TRP A 115 10.89 -8.15 0.32
N LEU A 116 9.69 -8.64 0.02
CA LEU A 116 8.80 -9.28 1.00
C LEU A 116 9.49 -10.47 1.69
N ALA A 117 10.12 -11.34 0.90
CA ALA A 117 10.86 -12.48 1.43
C ALA A 117 11.98 -12.03 2.37
N LYS A 118 12.76 -11.03 1.92
CA LYS A 118 13.90 -10.52 2.70
C LYS A 118 13.47 -9.86 4.00
N ILE A 119 12.42 -9.04 3.98
CA ILE A 119 11.92 -8.35 5.17
C ILE A 119 11.35 -9.32 6.19
N GLY A 120 10.73 -10.41 5.74
CA GLY A 120 10.32 -11.50 6.63
C GLY A 120 11.49 -12.07 7.43
N GLU A 121 12.65 -12.24 6.79
CA GLU A 121 13.87 -12.74 7.44
C GLU A 121 14.52 -11.70 8.36
N THR A 122 14.63 -10.43 7.93
CA THR A 122 15.43 -9.42 8.64
C THR A 122 14.66 -8.64 9.70
N HIS A 123 13.36 -8.46 9.54
CA HIS A 123 12.51 -7.67 10.44
C HIS A 123 11.38 -8.51 11.07
N GLY A 124 11.32 -9.80 10.75
CA GLY A 124 10.29 -10.73 11.21
C GLY A 124 8.95 -10.59 10.47
N SER A 125 8.56 -9.38 10.07
CA SER A 125 7.38 -9.15 9.23
C SER A 125 7.43 -7.81 8.50
N VAL A 126 6.63 -7.69 7.43
CA VAL A 126 6.41 -6.41 6.73
C VAL A 126 5.78 -5.38 7.65
N LEU A 127 4.86 -5.80 8.51
CA LEU A 127 4.25 -4.96 9.54
C LEU A 127 5.35 -4.30 10.39
N GLU A 128 6.28 -5.10 10.90
CA GLU A 128 7.30 -4.60 11.81
C GLU A 128 8.29 -3.67 11.10
N PHE A 129 8.65 -3.98 9.85
CA PHE A 129 9.41 -3.06 9.01
C PHE A 129 8.70 -1.73 8.81
N VAL A 130 7.43 -1.74 8.38
CA VAL A 130 6.68 -0.51 8.13
C VAL A 130 6.55 0.29 9.44
N ARG A 131 6.20 -0.37 10.55
CA ARG A 131 6.09 0.28 11.86
C ARG A 131 7.40 0.91 12.29
N ARG A 132 8.53 0.18 12.24
CA ARG A 132 9.84 0.65 12.73
C ARG A 132 10.52 1.62 11.79
N GLU A 133 10.58 1.30 10.50
CA GLU A 133 11.44 1.97 9.51
C GLU A 133 10.71 3.04 8.69
N ARG A 134 9.38 3.10 8.76
CA ARG A 134 8.58 4.08 8.00
C ARG A 134 7.70 4.93 8.91
N LEU A 135 6.94 4.29 9.79
CA LEU A 135 5.98 4.99 10.63
C LEU A 135 6.60 5.45 11.95
N HIS A 136 7.67 4.80 12.42
CA HIS A 136 8.27 5.05 13.73
C HIS A 136 7.25 5.09 14.87
N TRP A 137 6.17 4.31 14.78
CA TRP A 137 5.15 4.24 15.82
C TRP A 137 5.57 3.24 16.89
N PRO A 138 5.49 3.56 18.19
CA PRO A 138 5.82 2.62 19.26
C PRO A 138 4.83 1.45 19.30
N MET A 139 5.21 0.39 20.01
CA MET A 139 4.29 -0.69 20.37
C MET A 139 3.79 -0.51 21.81
N PRO A 140 2.49 -0.78 22.09
CA PRO A 140 1.43 -1.06 21.13
C PRO A 140 1.07 0.15 20.27
N ILE A 141 0.58 -0.08 19.04
CA ILE A 141 0.03 0.99 18.19
C ILE A 141 -1.35 1.34 18.76
N VAL A 142 -1.43 2.43 19.51
CA VAL A 142 -2.67 2.91 20.12
C VAL A 142 -3.04 4.27 19.51
N PRO A 143 -4.24 4.41 18.92
CA PRO A 143 -4.72 5.70 18.47
C PRO A 143 -5.14 6.57 19.66
N ARG A 144 -4.95 7.88 19.54
CA ARG A 144 -5.52 8.87 20.45
C ARG A 144 -7.00 9.12 20.18
N SER A 145 -7.48 8.90 18.95
CA SER A 145 -8.90 8.95 18.61
C SER A 145 -9.37 7.68 17.92
N PRO A 146 -10.53 7.12 18.28
CA PRO A 146 -11.12 6.00 17.55
C PRO A 146 -11.57 6.41 16.14
N VAL A 147 -11.81 7.71 15.90
CA VAL A 147 -12.22 8.25 14.61
C VAL A 147 -10.99 8.36 13.69
N PRO A 148 -10.97 7.70 12.52
CA PRO A 148 -9.88 7.81 11.56
C PRO A 148 -9.56 9.26 11.22
N PHE A 149 -8.27 9.58 11.19
CA PHE A 149 -7.72 10.88 10.79
C PHE A 149 -8.05 12.07 11.70
N ALA A 150 -8.80 11.89 12.79
CA ALA A 150 -9.20 12.97 13.69
C ALA A 150 -8.04 13.56 14.50
N HIS A 151 -7.02 12.77 14.85
CA HIS A 151 -5.86 13.26 15.59
C HIS A 151 -4.58 13.23 14.74
N PRO A 152 -3.81 14.33 14.64
CA PRO A 152 -2.64 14.43 13.74
C PRO A 152 -1.52 13.43 14.04
N GLU A 153 -1.41 12.95 15.27
CA GLU A 153 -0.44 11.89 15.63
C GLU A 153 -0.85 10.47 15.21
N ASP A 154 -2.10 10.26 14.80
CA ASP A 154 -2.64 8.94 14.50
C ASP A 154 -2.55 8.56 13.03
N TRP A 155 -1.98 9.43 12.20
CA TRP A 155 -1.80 9.14 10.80
C TRP A 155 -0.48 9.67 10.26
N LYS A 156 -0.04 9.09 9.13
CA LYS A 156 1.15 9.52 8.39
C LYS A 156 0.93 9.35 6.88
N ILE A 157 1.33 10.35 6.12
CA ILE A 157 1.31 10.32 4.65
C ILE A 157 2.72 9.98 4.18
N LEU A 158 2.86 8.94 3.37
CA LEU A 158 4.14 8.50 2.83
C LEU A 158 4.00 8.20 1.34
N TRP A 159 5.11 8.27 0.60
CA TRP A 159 5.19 7.64 -0.71
C TRP A 159 4.87 6.14 -0.60
N ASN A 160 4.20 5.59 -1.60
CA ASN A 160 4.12 4.14 -1.72
C ASN A 160 5.48 3.59 -2.17
N ASP A 161 6.18 2.93 -1.25
CA ASP A 161 7.48 2.32 -1.50
C ASP A 161 7.47 1.33 -2.68
N TRP A 162 6.32 0.74 -3.00
CA TRP A 162 6.12 -0.19 -4.10
C TRP A 162 4.87 0.21 -4.89
N SER A 163 4.96 1.36 -5.58
CA SER A 163 3.85 1.93 -6.35
C SER A 163 3.36 0.99 -7.45
N TYR A 164 2.08 1.09 -7.79
CA TYR A 164 1.49 0.38 -8.94
C TYR A 164 1.96 1.02 -10.24
N GLY A 165 1.76 0.29 -11.35
CA GLY A 165 2.14 0.76 -12.68
C GLY A 165 1.11 1.75 -13.23
N PHE A 166 1.04 2.95 -12.67
CA PHE A 166 0.20 4.03 -13.18
C PHE A 166 0.87 4.78 -14.34
N ALA A 167 0.05 5.42 -15.18
CA ALA A 167 0.54 6.27 -16.25
C ALA A 167 1.35 7.48 -15.72
N ASP A 168 2.19 8.05 -16.57
CA ASP A 168 3.06 9.17 -16.23
C ASP A 168 2.27 10.35 -15.62
N GLY A 169 2.88 10.98 -14.62
CA GLY A 169 2.27 12.10 -13.87
C GLY A 169 1.34 11.68 -12.73
N ILE A 170 0.98 10.39 -12.61
CA ILE A 170 0.22 9.88 -11.46
C ILE A 170 1.19 9.47 -10.36
N MET A 171 1.10 10.13 -9.21
CA MET A 171 1.91 9.88 -8.02
C MET A 171 1.11 9.09 -6.99
N HIS A 172 1.71 8.03 -6.45
CA HIS A 172 1.04 7.11 -5.54
C HIS A 172 1.57 7.23 -4.11
N LEU A 173 0.67 7.62 -3.22
CA LEU A 173 0.89 7.83 -1.80
C LEU A 173 0.07 6.83 -0.98
N VAL A 174 0.45 6.66 0.28
CA VAL A 174 -0.27 5.87 1.26
C VAL A 174 -0.49 6.74 2.49
N VAL A 175 -1.73 6.83 2.94
CA VAL A 175 -2.08 7.43 4.23
C VAL A 175 -2.30 6.29 5.21
N TRP A 176 -1.41 6.19 6.18
CA TRP A 176 -1.45 5.21 7.26
C TRP A 176 -2.26 5.75 8.42
N SER A 177 -3.05 4.90 9.07
CA SER A 177 -3.88 5.22 10.23
C SER A 177 -3.60 4.23 11.37
N LYS A 178 -3.52 4.74 12.61
CA LYS A 178 -3.54 3.90 13.82
C LYS A 178 -4.95 3.39 14.12
N SER A 179 -5.96 4.19 13.79
CA SER A 179 -7.38 3.86 14.01
C SER A 179 -7.91 2.98 12.88
N VAL A 180 -8.85 2.10 13.23
CA VAL A 180 -9.55 1.23 12.28
C VAL A 180 -10.35 2.07 11.28
N ILE A 181 -10.19 1.82 9.98
CA ILE A 181 -10.97 2.47 8.93
C ILE A 181 -12.18 1.57 8.63
N PRO A 182 -13.40 1.93 9.08
CA PRO A 182 -14.54 1.02 9.01
C PRO A 182 -14.95 0.73 7.57
N VAL A 183 -15.26 -0.53 7.30
CA VAL A 183 -15.76 -1.01 6.01
C VAL A 183 -17.09 -1.73 6.20
N ASP A 184 -17.90 -1.73 5.16
CA ASP A 184 -19.08 -2.56 5.07
C ASP A 184 -18.69 -4.05 5.07
N ALA A 185 -19.33 -4.83 5.93
CA ALA A 185 -18.96 -6.23 6.16
C ALA A 185 -19.26 -7.13 4.94
N ALA A 186 -20.25 -6.78 4.12
CA ALA A 186 -20.65 -7.57 2.95
C ALA A 186 -19.72 -7.34 1.76
N THR A 187 -19.32 -6.09 1.53
CA THR A 187 -18.56 -5.67 0.33
C THR A 187 -17.06 -5.51 0.59
N GLY A 188 -16.67 -5.26 1.85
CA GLY A 188 -15.31 -4.91 2.25
C GLY A 188 -14.85 -3.53 1.79
N LEU A 189 -15.79 -2.67 1.36
CA LEU A 189 -15.54 -1.29 0.93
C LEU A 189 -15.85 -0.30 2.08
N PRO A 190 -15.24 0.89 2.11
CA PRO A 190 -15.61 1.93 3.08
C PRO A 190 -17.12 2.20 3.07
N THR A 191 -17.72 2.38 4.25
CA THR A 191 -19.13 2.80 4.35
C THR A 191 -19.31 4.22 3.80
N ALA A 192 -20.55 4.66 3.60
CA ALA A 192 -20.82 6.05 3.19
C ALA A 192 -20.28 7.07 4.21
N GLU A 193 -20.37 6.75 5.49
CA GLU A 193 -19.82 7.58 6.58
C GLU A 193 -18.29 7.62 6.55
N THR A 194 -17.63 6.45 6.47
CA THR A 194 -16.16 6.38 6.33
C THR A 194 -15.68 7.11 5.08
N THR A 195 -16.42 7.00 3.98
CA THR A 195 -16.11 7.68 2.72
C THR A 195 -16.10 9.19 2.92
N ARG A 196 -17.14 9.75 3.56
CA ARG A 196 -17.19 11.19 3.88
C ARG A 196 -16.03 11.61 4.78
N LEU A 197 -15.76 10.87 5.85
CA LEU A 197 -14.64 11.14 6.76
C LEU A 197 -13.28 11.19 6.03
N VAL A 198 -13.04 10.22 5.14
CA VAL A 198 -11.81 10.19 4.34
C VAL A 198 -11.77 11.38 3.39
N GLU A 199 -12.86 11.65 2.67
CA GLU A 199 -12.92 12.71 1.69
C GLU A 199 -12.76 14.11 2.31
N ASP A 200 -13.36 14.36 3.47
CA ASP A 200 -13.19 15.61 4.23
C ASP A 200 -11.74 15.78 4.70
N PHE A 201 -11.12 14.70 5.19
CA PHE A 201 -9.69 14.68 5.52
C PHE A 201 -8.82 15.00 4.29
N LEU A 202 -9.14 14.41 3.14
CA LEU A 202 -8.40 14.62 1.90
C LEU A 202 -8.53 16.06 1.38
N ASP A 203 -9.72 16.65 1.45
CA ASP A 203 -9.93 18.04 1.06
C ASP A 203 -9.20 19.00 1.99
N CYS A 204 -9.25 18.78 3.30
CA CYS A 204 -8.54 19.63 4.26
C CYS A 204 -7.02 19.49 4.11
N THR A 205 -6.52 18.29 3.82
CA THR A 205 -5.08 18.01 3.85
C THR A 205 -4.42 18.18 2.49
N PHE A 206 -4.92 17.49 1.46
CA PHE A 206 -4.36 17.54 0.10
C PHE A 206 -4.94 18.73 -0.68
N GLY A 207 -6.24 18.99 -0.56
CA GLY A 207 -6.88 20.13 -1.25
C GLY A 207 -6.27 21.46 -0.84
N LYS A 208 -6.17 21.73 0.47
CA LYS A 208 -5.56 22.99 0.97
C LYS A 208 -4.05 23.06 0.74
N ALA A 209 -3.30 21.97 0.89
CA ALA A 209 -1.83 22.01 0.79
C ALA A 209 -1.30 21.96 -0.65
N LEU A 210 -1.99 21.25 -1.55
CA LEU A 210 -1.52 21.00 -2.92
C LEU A 210 -2.46 21.57 -3.99
N GLY A 211 -3.62 22.12 -3.61
CA GLY A 211 -4.61 22.64 -4.56
C GLY A 211 -5.35 21.54 -5.33
N CYS A 212 -5.27 20.28 -4.87
CA CYS A 212 -5.92 19.16 -5.57
C CYS A 212 -7.45 19.21 -5.42
N ARG A 213 -8.16 18.77 -6.45
CA ARG A 213 -9.61 18.56 -6.42
C ARG A 213 -9.94 17.08 -6.56
N ARG A 214 -10.91 16.58 -5.77
CA ARG A 214 -11.38 15.19 -5.86
C ARG A 214 -11.84 14.87 -7.28
N ASP A 215 -11.65 13.63 -7.71
CA ASP A 215 -11.99 13.09 -9.05
C ASP A 215 -11.24 13.69 -10.25
N GLU A 216 -10.69 14.89 -10.09
CA GLU A 216 -9.91 15.60 -11.10
C GLU A 216 -8.42 15.35 -10.91
N ASP A 217 -7.88 15.68 -9.75
CA ASP A 217 -6.45 15.67 -9.44
C ASP A 217 -6.11 14.77 -8.24
N LEU A 218 -7.13 14.30 -7.52
CA LEU A 218 -7.03 13.49 -6.32
C LEU A 218 -8.02 12.31 -6.37
N LEU A 219 -7.48 11.10 -6.28
CA LEU A 219 -8.26 9.87 -6.08
C LEU A 219 -7.77 9.16 -4.83
N TRP A 220 -8.64 8.35 -4.25
CA TRP A 220 -8.26 7.47 -3.16
C TRP A 220 -9.01 6.16 -3.23
N PHE A 221 -8.46 5.14 -2.60
CA PHE A 221 -9.14 3.87 -2.42
C PHE A 221 -8.59 3.11 -1.21
N LYS A 222 -9.44 2.27 -0.63
CA LYS A 222 -9.02 1.27 0.35
C LYS A 222 -9.04 -0.11 -0.31
N GLN A 223 -7.91 -0.80 -0.29
CA GLN A 223 -7.87 -2.16 -0.80
C GLN A 223 -8.67 -3.10 0.14
N LYS A 224 -9.48 -4.01 -0.42
CA LYS A 224 -10.16 -5.06 0.36
C LYS A 224 -9.13 -5.94 1.08
N ALA A 225 -9.51 -6.49 2.24
CA ALA A 225 -8.62 -7.28 3.09
C ALA A 225 -7.93 -8.45 2.38
N ALA A 226 -8.60 -9.07 1.39
CA ALA A 226 -8.05 -10.17 0.60
C ALA A 226 -6.84 -9.79 -0.26
N TRP A 227 -6.65 -8.50 -0.55
CA TRP A 227 -5.62 -8.01 -1.48
C TRP A 227 -4.60 -7.08 -0.81
N GLN A 228 -4.81 -6.75 0.47
CA GLN A 228 -3.86 -5.99 1.25
C GLN A 228 -2.62 -6.83 1.54
N SER A 229 -1.45 -6.25 1.27
CA SER A 229 -0.19 -6.88 1.64
C SER A 229 0.18 -6.68 3.11
N VAL A 230 -0.27 -5.59 3.72
CA VAL A 230 -0.06 -5.29 5.15
C VAL A 230 -1.41 -5.14 5.82
N ARG A 231 -1.97 -6.25 6.29
CA ARG A 231 -3.32 -6.28 6.90
C ARG A 231 -3.38 -5.72 8.31
N ALA A 232 -2.23 -5.53 8.95
CA ALA A 232 -2.12 -5.23 10.37
C ALA A 232 -1.94 -3.72 10.68
N VAL A 233 -1.78 -2.86 9.67
CA VAL A 233 -1.90 -1.41 9.84
C VAL A 233 -2.84 -0.88 8.78
N GLU A 234 -3.77 -0.07 9.25
CA GLU A 234 -4.82 0.52 8.42
C GLU A 234 -4.24 1.58 7.51
N HIS A 235 -4.66 1.55 6.25
CA HIS A 235 -4.23 2.54 5.27
C HIS A 235 -5.24 2.69 4.14
N ILE A 236 -5.15 3.84 3.48
CA ILE A 236 -5.72 4.12 2.17
C ILE A 236 -4.61 4.47 1.19
N HIS A 237 -4.86 4.18 -0.07
CA HIS A 237 -4.04 4.63 -1.17
C HIS A 237 -4.58 5.95 -1.67
N VAL A 238 -3.68 6.89 -1.95
CA VAL A 238 -4.02 8.21 -2.49
C VAL A 238 -3.21 8.43 -3.76
N LEU A 239 -3.88 8.84 -4.82
CA LEU A 239 -3.28 9.17 -6.10
C LEU A 239 -3.43 10.66 -6.34
N VAL A 240 -2.33 11.31 -6.70
CA VAL A 240 -2.32 12.72 -7.08
C VAL A 240 -1.75 12.90 -8.47
N ARG A 241 -2.34 13.79 -9.27
CA ARG A 241 -1.82 14.19 -10.60
C ARG A 241 -1.91 15.71 -10.77
N HIS A 242 -1.26 16.22 -11.82
CA HIS A 242 -1.21 17.65 -12.14
C HIS A 242 -0.64 18.55 -11.02
N VAL A 243 0.11 17.96 -10.09
CA VAL A 243 0.87 18.65 -9.06
C VAL A 243 2.35 18.46 -9.33
N GLN A 244 3.17 19.48 -9.09
CA GLN A 244 4.61 19.37 -9.26
C GLN A 244 5.20 18.42 -8.21
N LEU A 245 6.09 17.52 -8.64
CA LEU A 245 6.74 16.55 -7.76
C LEU A 245 7.36 17.21 -6.52
N ARG A 246 8.06 18.34 -6.69
CA ARG A 246 8.71 19.08 -5.59
C ARG A 246 7.74 19.50 -4.50
N ASP A 247 6.49 19.84 -4.87
CA ASP A 247 5.48 20.32 -3.93
C ASP A 247 4.95 19.13 -3.11
N VAL A 248 4.78 17.97 -3.75
CA VAL A 248 4.46 16.71 -3.07
C VAL A 248 5.59 16.25 -2.15
N GLU A 249 6.85 16.33 -2.60
CA GLU A 249 8.02 15.99 -1.77
C GLU A 249 8.14 16.90 -0.55
N ARG A 250 7.88 18.21 -0.72
CA ARG A 250 7.82 19.17 0.40
C ARG A 250 6.69 18.86 1.37
N PHE A 251 5.51 18.54 0.84
CA PHE A 251 4.32 18.19 1.62
C PHE A 251 4.53 16.94 2.48
N ILE A 252 5.17 15.91 1.92
CA ILE A 252 5.48 14.64 2.62
C ILE A 252 6.74 14.78 3.49
N GLY A 253 7.63 15.69 3.16
CA GLY A 253 8.94 15.84 3.80
C GLY A 253 9.94 14.73 3.39
N ARG A 254 9.74 14.10 2.23
CA ARG A 254 10.61 13.02 1.73
C ARG A 254 10.67 13.03 0.20
N ALA A 255 11.87 12.83 -0.36
CA ALA A 255 12.06 12.73 -1.80
C ALA A 255 11.55 11.39 -2.35
N ARG A 256 10.93 11.40 -3.54
CA ARG A 256 10.42 10.19 -4.23
C ARG A 256 11.55 9.21 -4.57
N THR A 257 12.76 9.73 -4.81
CA THR A 257 13.96 8.92 -5.10
C THR A 257 14.36 7.99 -3.96
N GLN A 258 13.87 8.24 -2.74
CA GLN A 258 14.14 7.41 -1.58
C GLN A 258 13.16 6.25 -1.40
N THR A 259 12.18 6.10 -2.30
CA THR A 259 11.26 4.95 -2.29
C THR A 259 12.00 3.66 -2.63
N LEU A 260 11.58 2.54 -2.03
CA LEU A 260 12.19 1.24 -2.28
C LEU A 260 12.14 0.84 -3.77
N GLN A 261 11.04 1.14 -4.47
CA GLN A 261 10.89 0.90 -5.90
C GLN A 261 11.96 1.65 -6.72
N VAL A 262 12.18 2.94 -6.47
CA VAL A 262 13.18 3.72 -7.22
C VAL A 262 14.60 3.22 -6.90
N LEU A 263 14.87 2.94 -5.62
CA LEU A 263 16.15 2.36 -5.21
C LEU A 263 16.39 1.00 -5.88
N ALA A 264 15.37 0.13 -5.97
CA ALA A 264 15.45 -1.17 -6.62
C ALA A 264 15.77 -1.03 -8.10
N ARG A 265 15.07 -0.12 -8.79
CA ARG A 265 15.25 0.14 -10.22
C ARG A 265 16.66 0.64 -10.55
N ASN A 266 17.26 1.39 -9.63
CA ASN A 266 18.62 1.92 -9.74
C ASN A 266 19.71 0.95 -9.28
N GLY A 267 19.37 -0.26 -8.81
CA GLY A 267 20.33 -1.21 -8.26
C GLY A 267 20.89 -0.82 -6.89
N ASN A 268 20.24 0.12 -6.19
CA ASN A 268 20.68 0.71 -4.93
C ASN A 268 19.96 0.14 -3.69
N LEU A 269 19.23 -0.97 -3.85
CA LEU A 269 18.81 -1.78 -2.71
C LEU A 269 19.92 -2.75 -2.37
N ASP A 270 20.50 -2.64 -1.18
CA ASP A 270 21.43 -3.65 -0.68
C ASP A 270 20.70 -4.99 -0.49
N THR A 271 21.48 -6.07 -0.46
CA THR A 271 21.15 -7.42 -0.01
C THR A 271 20.38 -7.49 1.33
N GLY A 272 20.35 -6.41 2.12
CA GLY A 272 19.58 -6.25 3.36
C GLY A 272 18.15 -5.69 3.21
N GLY A 273 17.73 -5.22 2.03
CA GLY A 273 16.43 -4.56 1.83
C GLY A 273 16.35 -3.12 2.35
N THR A 274 17.50 -2.55 2.70
CA THR A 274 17.70 -1.17 3.15
C THR A 274 18.33 -0.36 2.01
N PRO A 275 18.04 0.95 1.87
CA PRO A 275 18.76 1.81 0.94
C PRO A 275 20.27 1.71 1.17
N MET A 276 21.06 1.48 0.12
CA MET A 276 22.51 1.70 0.17
C MET A 276 22.74 3.18 0.46
N ILE A 277 23.11 3.54 1.69
CA ILE A 277 23.62 4.89 1.98
C ILE A 277 24.98 4.97 1.30
N SER A 278 25.02 5.55 0.08
CA SER A 278 26.29 5.88 -0.54
C SER A 278 26.95 6.99 0.28
N SER A 279 28.10 6.72 0.89
CA SER A 279 28.93 7.69 1.63
C SER A 279 29.51 8.82 0.76
N LYS A 280 28.81 9.26 -0.28
CA LYS A 280 29.20 10.37 -1.17
C LYS A 280 28.26 11.57 -1.15
N MET A 281 27.36 11.66 -0.16
CA MET A 281 26.62 12.89 0.13
C MET A 281 26.68 13.23 1.62
N ILE A 282 27.91 13.52 2.09
CA ILE A 282 28.18 14.44 3.19
C ILE A 282 29.10 15.52 2.62
#